data_AF-X0WUC9-F1
#
_entry.id   AF-X0WUC9-F1
#
_cell.length_a   1.000
_cell.length_b   1.000
_cell.length_c   1.000
_cell.angle_alpha   90.00
_cell.angle_beta   90.00
_cell.angle_gamma   90.00
#
_symmetry.space_group_name_H-M   'P 1'
#
loop_
_entity.id
_entity.type
_entity.pdbx_description
1 polymer ?
#
loop_
_entity_poly.entity_id
_entity_poly.type
_entity_poly.pdbx_seq_one_letter_code
_entity_poly.pdbx_strand_id
1 'polypeptide(L)'
;AKKEKWNFHDKFEVIKEAGFISPESFKNLNKSRNLLEHDYILPDKKEVEFGIDLVELYIEHTDKILEDTIEYSEKLKKKLDNSLKEGLPKLRREKLKIKKKVSKQIKLDLSDYPTMFIKDGKLDFVIVVGDKAPAEDVVSAIDIATSLQHDKKLLKILGKKDSEKVEIGTAVLASEVDDVSKHNIISIGNPCDNPVTAEILGVPHEYPQCLAGFEEGVGMIKLYSTGKGKIAIVVAGLNPLDTKRAARVLANYEDYA
;
A
#
# COMPACT_ATOMS: atom_id res chain seq x y z
N ALA A 1 38.70 23.35 4.40
CA ALA A 1 38.56 22.48 3.21
C ALA A 1 37.86 23.27 2.11
N LYS A 2 38.38 23.31 0.88
CA LYS A 2 37.64 23.89 -0.26
C LYS A 2 36.37 23.07 -0.44
N LYS A 3 35.19 23.68 -0.28
CA LYS A 3 33.92 23.02 -0.63
C LYS A 3 33.96 22.73 -2.13
N GLU A 4 33.96 21.47 -2.49
CA GLU A 4 33.87 21.03 -3.88
C GLU A 4 32.56 21.59 -4.45
N LYS A 5 32.64 22.42 -5.49
CA LYS A 5 31.45 22.97 -6.15
C LYS A 5 30.92 21.91 -7.10
N TRP A 6 29.90 21.18 -6.68
CA TRP A 6 29.20 20.24 -7.54
C TRP A 6 28.48 20.96 -8.66
N ASN A 7 28.63 20.46 -9.88
CA ASN A 7 27.87 20.96 -11.02
C ASN A 7 26.41 20.48 -10.91
N PHE A 8 25.51 21.01 -11.75
CA PHE A 8 24.10 20.65 -11.66
C PHE A 8 23.86 19.17 -11.95
N HIS A 9 24.61 18.58 -12.88
CA HIS A 9 24.49 17.17 -13.23
C HIS A 9 24.92 16.25 -12.07
N ASP A 10 25.99 16.60 -11.35
CA ASP A 10 26.43 15.83 -10.18
C ASP A 10 25.37 15.89 -9.07
N LYS A 11 24.78 17.07 -8.83
CA LYS A 11 23.66 17.22 -7.91
C LYS A 11 22.43 16.44 -8.38
N PHE A 12 22.20 16.42 -9.69
CA PHE A 12 21.07 15.76 -10.32
C PHE A 12 21.11 14.24 -10.15
N GLU A 13 22.27 13.61 -10.37
CA GLU A 13 22.39 12.16 -10.18
C GLU A 13 22.25 11.77 -8.70
N VAL A 14 22.77 12.57 -7.76
CA VAL A 14 22.60 12.27 -6.32
C VAL A 14 21.14 12.32 -5.88
N ILE A 15 20.36 13.32 -6.32
CA ILE A 15 18.95 13.41 -5.93
C ILE A 15 18.13 12.29 -6.60
N LYS A 16 18.48 11.92 -7.84
CA LYS A 16 17.89 10.79 -8.56
C LYS A 16 18.20 9.45 -7.89
N GLU A 17 19.44 9.21 -7.48
CA GLU A 17 19.84 8.01 -6.73
C GLU A 17 19.16 7.93 -5.37
N ALA A 18 18.91 9.08 -4.74
CA ALA A 18 18.19 9.14 -3.48
C ALA A 18 16.68 8.86 -3.61
N GLY A 19 16.16 8.75 -4.83
CA GLY A 19 14.80 8.26 -5.11
C GLY A 19 13.67 9.21 -4.70
N PHE A 20 13.97 10.48 -4.44
CA PHE A 20 12.99 11.44 -3.93
C PHE A 20 11.97 11.93 -4.96
N ILE A 21 12.31 11.89 -6.26
CA ILE A 21 11.45 12.38 -7.34
C ILE A 21 11.61 11.42 -8.53
N SER A 22 10.53 11.18 -9.26
CA SER A 22 10.54 10.25 -10.39
C SER A 22 11.51 10.69 -11.49
N PRO A 23 12.14 9.75 -12.23
CA PRO A 23 13.02 10.08 -13.34
C PRO A 23 12.37 10.98 -14.40
N GLU A 24 11.05 10.88 -14.57
CA GLU A 24 10.28 11.65 -15.53
C GLU A 24 10.03 13.10 -15.09
N SER A 25 9.64 13.30 -13.82
CA SER A 25 9.55 14.64 -13.21
C SER A 25 10.89 15.37 -13.28
N PHE A 26 11.99 14.66 -13.03
CA PHE A 26 13.34 15.19 -13.18
C PHE A 26 13.71 15.52 -14.63
N LYS A 27 13.35 14.67 -15.58
CA LYS A 27 13.59 14.92 -17.02
C LYS A 27 12.85 16.16 -17.50
N ASN A 28 11.63 16.36 -17.02
CA ASN A 28 10.82 17.53 -17.34
C ASN A 28 11.41 18.82 -16.75
N LEU A 29 11.82 18.80 -15.47
CA LEU A 29 12.52 19.93 -14.85
C LEU A 29 13.81 20.31 -15.58
N ASN A 30 14.64 19.33 -15.92
CA ASN A 30 15.89 19.59 -16.64
C ASN A 30 15.62 20.14 -18.05
N LYS A 31 14.58 19.62 -18.73
CA LYS A 31 14.16 20.13 -20.04
C LYS A 31 13.67 21.58 -19.95
N SER A 32 12.76 21.90 -19.02
CA SER A 32 12.25 23.26 -18.85
C SER A 32 13.37 24.24 -18.49
N ARG A 33 14.31 23.84 -17.63
CA ARG A 33 15.51 24.64 -17.34
C ARG A 33 16.37 24.90 -18.57
N ASN A 34 16.65 23.87 -19.37
CA ASN A 34 17.47 24.04 -20.57
C ASN A 34 16.79 24.97 -21.59
N LEU A 35 15.47 24.86 -21.75
CA LEU A 35 14.68 25.74 -22.61
C LEU A 35 14.68 27.19 -22.11
N LEU A 36 14.67 27.40 -20.79
CA LEU A 36 14.78 28.72 -20.14
C LEU A 36 16.18 29.32 -20.25
N GLU A 37 17.23 28.52 -20.00
CA GLU A 37 18.62 28.99 -19.91
C GLU A 37 19.28 29.18 -21.28
N HIS A 38 18.90 28.40 -22.28
CA HIS A 38 19.54 28.43 -23.61
C HIS A 38 18.65 28.96 -24.72
N ASP A 39 17.36 28.60 -24.69
CA ASP A 39 16.42 28.97 -25.76
C ASP A 39 15.53 30.17 -25.37
N TYR A 40 15.68 30.68 -24.13
CA TYR A 40 14.92 31.79 -23.55
C TYR A 40 13.40 31.67 -23.70
N ILE A 41 12.90 30.43 -23.73
CA ILE A 41 11.48 30.15 -23.86
C ILE A 41 10.82 30.32 -22.49
N LEU A 42 9.80 31.17 -22.42
CA LEU A 42 9.01 31.35 -21.21
C LEU A 42 8.10 30.13 -21.01
N PRO A 43 8.14 29.51 -19.82
CA PRO A 43 7.28 28.37 -19.50
C PRO A 43 5.82 28.80 -19.43
N ASP A 44 4.93 27.87 -19.71
CA ASP A 44 3.50 28.10 -19.53
C ASP A 44 3.09 28.04 -18.05
N LYS A 45 1.86 28.48 -17.75
CA LYS A 45 1.35 28.53 -16.39
C LYS A 45 1.42 27.17 -15.67
N LYS A 46 1.14 26.07 -16.39
CA LYS A 46 1.14 24.72 -15.80
C LYS A 46 2.55 24.26 -15.48
N GLU A 47 3.52 24.59 -16.33
CA GLU A 47 4.93 24.30 -16.09
C GLU A 47 5.47 25.06 -14.88
N VAL A 48 5.02 26.31 -14.68
CA VAL A 48 5.37 27.10 -13.50
C VAL A 48 4.74 26.54 -12.22
N GLU A 49 3.45 26.19 -12.26
CA GLU A 49 2.74 25.58 -11.12
C GLU A 49 3.39 24.25 -10.71
N PHE A 50 3.70 23.38 -11.67
CA PHE A 50 4.42 22.13 -11.41
C PHE A 50 5.80 22.35 -10.76
N GLY A 51 6.53 23.38 -11.18
CA GLY A 51 7.82 23.73 -10.58
C GLY A 51 7.69 24.19 -9.12
N ILE A 52 6.64 24.96 -8.81
CA ILE A 52 6.35 25.43 -7.45
C ILE A 52 5.95 24.25 -6.55
N ASP A 53 5.02 23.41 -7.01
CA ASP A 53 4.55 22.24 -6.25
C ASP A 53 5.71 21.31 -5.86
N LEU A 54 6.66 21.12 -6.77
CA LEU A 54 7.83 20.27 -6.54
C LEU A 54 8.83 20.90 -5.56
N VAL A 55 8.96 22.24 -5.55
CA VAL A 55 9.79 22.95 -4.56
C VAL A 55 9.13 22.92 -3.19
N GLU A 56 7.82 23.15 -3.10
CA GLU A 56 7.07 23.05 -1.85
C GLU A 56 7.16 21.64 -1.25
N LEU A 57 6.95 20.61 -2.07
CA LEU A 57 7.14 19.21 -1.67
C LEU A 57 8.53 18.97 -1.08
N TYR A 58 9.57 19.54 -1.69
CA TYR A 58 10.94 19.35 -1.22
C TYR A 58 11.20 20.09 0.10
N ILE A 59 10.69 21.33 0.24
CA ILE A 59 10.80 22.11 1.48
C ILE A 59 10.10 21.35 2.62
N GLU A 60 8.84 20.95 2.43
CA GLU A 60 8.07 20.21 3.43
C GLU A 60 8.74 18.88 3.83
N HIS A 61 9.29 18.16 2.85
CA HIS A 61 10.01 16.92 3.12
C HIS A 61 11.29 17.15 3.92
N THR A 62 12.05 18.19 3.58
CA THR A 62 13.27 18.55 4.31
C THR A 62 12.99 19.06 5.72
N ASP A 63 11.92 19.84 5.91
CA ASP A 63 11.51 20.33 7.23
C ASP A 63 11.12 19.18 8.14
N LYS A 64 10.36 18.20 7.62
CA LYS A 64 10.02 16.98 8.35
C LYS A 64 11.25 16.17 8.76
N ILE A 65 12.20 15.98 7.85
CA ILE A 65 13.46 15.29 8.17
C ILE A 65 14.24 16.07 9.23
N LEU A 66 14.28 17.40 9.15
CA LEU A 66 14.97 18.25 10.13
C LEU A 66 14.32 18.12 11.51
N GLU A 67 13.00 18.13 11.61
CA GLU A 67 12.25 17.94 12.86
C GLU A 67 12.51 16.57 13.49
N ASP A 68 12.44 15.49 12.70
CA ASP A 68 12.73 14.12 13.15
C ASP A 68 14.18 13.97 13.65
N THR A 69 15.12 14.62 12.96
CA THR A 69 16.55 14.58 13.32
C THR A 69 16.82 15.37 14.61
N ILE A 70 16.16 16.52 14.79
CA ILE A 70 16.24 17.32 16.01
C ILE A 70 15.66 16.52 17.18
N GLU A 71 14.46 15.95 17.05
CA GLU A 71 13.82 15.16 18.11
C GLU A 71 14.64 13.91 18.48
N TYR A 72 15.20 13.22 17.48
CA TYR A 72 16.09 12.08 17.70
C TYR A 72 17.37 12.51 18.43
N SER A 73 17.99 13.63 18.03
CA SER A 73 19.21 14.15 18.66
C SER A 73 18.98 14.57 20.13
N GLU A 74 17.82 15.13 20.44
CA GLU A 74 17.43 15.51 21.80
C GLU A 74 17.15 14.29 22.68
N LYS A 75 16.45 13.28 22.13
CA LYS A 75 16.26 11.98 22.80
C LYS A 75 17.60 11.29 23.07
N LEU A 76 18.55 11.37 22.14
CA LEU A 76 19.88 10.77 22.29
C LEU A 76 20.71 11.50 23.36
N LYS A 77 20.73 12.84 23.34
CA LYS A 77 21.38 13.66 24.37
C LYS A 77 20.83 13.36 25.77
N LYS A 78 19.51 13.30 25.89
CA LYS A 78 18.83 12.98 27.16
C LYS A 78 19.15 11.56 27.67
N LYS A 79 19.24 10.58 26.76
CA LYS A 79 19.68 9.22 27.11
C LYS A 79 21.15 9.16 27.53
N LEU A 80 22.02 9.91 26.87
CA LEU A 80 23.44 9.96 27.17
C LEU A 80 23.71 10.63 28.54
N ASP A 81 23.05 11.76 28.80
CA ASP A 81 23.14 12.48 30.07
C ASP A 81 22.60 11.66 31.25
N ASN A 82 21.53 10.88 31.04
CA ASN A 82 21.00 9.98 32.06
C ASN A 82 21.93 8.79 32.32
N SER A 83 22.55 8.23 31.27
CA SER A 83 23.49 7.09 31.40
C SER A 83 24.80 7.48 32.07
N LEU A 84 25.24 8.73 31.93
CA LEU A 84 26.43 9.26 32.61
C LEU A 84 26.17 9.54 34.10
N LYS A 85 24.92 9.83 34.50
CA LYS A 85 24.52 10.09 35.90
C LYS A 85 24.33 8.82 36.74
N GLU A 86 23.94 7.70 36.13
CA GLU A 86 23.63 6.46 36.87
C GLU A 86 24.80 5.47 36.97
N GLY A 87 25.94 5.75 36.31
CA GLY A 87 27.10 4.87 36.29
C GLY A 87 26.86 3.64 35.41
N LEU A 88 27.75 3.40 34.44
CA LEU A 88 27.59 2.33 33.44
C LEU A 88 27.44 0.94 34.10
N PRO A 89 26.27 0.27 33.98
CA PRO A 89 26.10 -1.07 34.52
C PRO A 89 26.93 -2.07 33.70
N LYS A 90 27.74 -2.89 34.39
CA LYS A 90 28.47 -4.00 33.76
C LYS A 90 27.48 -4.95 33.09
N LEU A 91 27.61 -5.11 31.77
CA LEU A 91 26.81 -6.03 30.95
C LEU A 91 26.90 -7.48 31.47
N ARG A 92 25.92 -7.89 32.26
CA ARG A 92 25.70 -9.30 32.62
C ARG A 92 24.81 -9.90 31.53
N ARG A 93 25.36 -10.87 30.78
CA ARG A 93 24.59 -11.68 29.80
C ARG A 93 23.57 -12.54 30.55
N GLU A 94 22.43 -11.96 30.89
CA GLU A 94 21.29 -12.70 31.39
C GLU A 94 20.28 -12.84 30.26
N LYS A 95 19.99 -14.08 29.88
CA LYS A 95 19.07 -14.44 28.81
C LYS A 95 17.68 -13.85 29.12
N LEU A 96 17.36 -12.73 28.48
CA LEU A 96 16.04 -12.10 28.55
C LEU A 96 15.01 -13.05 27.93
N LYS A 97 14.31 -13.77 28.80
CA LYS A 97 13.01 -14.38 28.52
C LYS A 97 12.02 -13.25 28.26
N ILE A 98 11.99 -12.75 27.03
CA ILE A 98 10.90 -11.90 26.56
C ILE A 98 9.65 -12.79 26.58
N LYS A 99 8.77 -12.57 27.56
CA LYS A 99 7.38 -13.02 27.47
C LYS A 99 6.74 -12.25 26.32
N LYS A 100 7.02 -12.71 25.11
CA LYS A 100 6.34 -12.33 23.90
C LYS A 100 4.90 -12.79 24.14
N LYS A 101 4.00 -11.86 24.44
CA LYS A 101 2.57 -12.10 24.34
C LYS A 101 2.30 -12.24 22.84
N VAL A 102 2.71 -13.38 22.29
CA VAL A 102 2.39 -13.80 20.93
C VAL A 102 0.89 -14.02 20.99
N SER A 103 0.13 -13.01 20.58
CA SER A 103 -1.21 -13.25 20.06
C SER A 103 -1.04 -14.40 19.07
N LYS A 104 -1.71 -15.50 19.36
CA LYS A 104 -1.68 -16.74 18.58
C LYS A 104 -1.83 -16.35 17.11
N GLN A 105 -0.73 -16.37 16.36
CA GLN A 105 -0.73 -16.03 14.95
C GLN A 105 -1.49 -17.15 14.28
N ILE A 106 -2.79 -16.93 14.03
CA ILE A 106 -3.56 -17.81 13.17
C ILE A 106 -2.83 -17.71 11.84
N LYS A 107 -2.24 -18.82 11.40
CA LYS A 107 -1.60 -18.92 10.10
C LYS A 107 -2.75 -18.85 9.08
N LEU A 108 -3.12 -17.63 8.73
CA LEU A 108 -4.04 -17.33 7.65
C LEU A 108 -3.24 -17.48 6.37
N ASP A 109 -3.56 -18.49 5.58
CA ASP A 109 -3.03 -18.69 4.24
C ASP A 109 -4.18 -18.85 3.24
N LEU A 110 -3.88 -18.67 1.96
CA LEU A 110 -4.87 -18.67 0.88
C LEU A 110 -5.17 -20.09 0.37
N SER A 111 -4.73 -21.14 1.05
CA SER A 111 -4.87 -22.53 0.58
C SER A 111 -6.34 -22.94 0.42
N ASP A 112 -7.21 -22.37 1.26
CA ASP A 112 -8.65 -22.65 1.23
C ASP A 112 -9.41 -21.72 0.29
N TYR A 113 -8.73 -20.88 -0.52
CA TYR A 113 -9.39 -20.03 -1.50
C TYR A 113 -9.99 -20.85 -2.65
N PRO A 114 -11.24 -20.55 -3.10
CA PRO A 114 -12.22 -19.58 -2.60
C PRO A 114 -13.22 -20.15 -1.56
N THR A 115 -13.02 -21.40 -1.11
CA THR A 115 -13.94 -22.12 -0.21
C THR A 115 -14.06 -21.53 1.20
N MET A 116 -13.06 -20.78 1.68
CA MET A 116 -13.12 -20.11 2.98
C MET A 116 -14.20 -19.03 3.11
N PHE A 117 -14.85 -18.65 2.01
CA PHE A 117 -16.02 -17.75 2.01
C PHE A 117 -17.36 -18.47 2.08
N ILE A 118 -17.38 -19.80 2.27
CA ILE A 118 -18.62 -20.56 2.40
C ILE A 118 -19.04 -20.63 3.87
N LYS A 119 -20.28 -20.24 4.16
CA LYS A 119 -20.93 -20.38 5.46
C LYS A 119 -22.35 -20.93 5.27
N ASP A 120 -22.69 -21.98 6.00
CA ASP A 120 -24.02 -22.62 5.96
C ASP A 120 -24.48 -23.01 4.55
N GLY A 121 -23.54 -23.46 3.71
CA GLY A 121 -23.81 -23.86 2.32
C GLY A 121 -24.09 -22.68 1.37
N LYS A 122 -23.76 -21.45 1.78
CA LYS A 122 -23.89 -20.23 0.97
C LYS A 122 -22.57 -19.49 0.96
N LEU A 123 -22.31 -18.73 -0.10
CA LEU A 123 -21.22 -17.77 -0.08
C LEU A 123 -21.59 -16.59 0.80
N ASP A 124 -20.71 -16.25 1.72
CA ASP A 124 -20.82 -15.14 2.67
C ASP A 124 -19.57 -14.27 2.50
N PHE A 125 -19.53 -13.45 1.44
CA PHE A 125 -18.54 -12.40 1.28
C PHE A 125 -19.07 -11.26 0.43
N VAL A 126 -18.39 -10.11 0.50
CA VAL A 126 -18.66 -8.93 -0.32
C VAL A 126 -17.37 -8.49 -1.02
N ILE A 127 -17.49 -8.08 -2.28
CA ILE A 127 -16.40 -7.44 -3.01
C ILE A 127 -16.53 -5.94 -2.82
N VAL A 128 -15.46 -5.30 -2.37
CA VAL A 128 -15.45 -3.87 -2.03
C VAL A 128 -14.45 -3.16 -2.91
N VAL A 129 -14.92 -2.12 -3.60
CA VAL A 129 -14.07 -1.19 -4.36
C VAL A 129 -14.10 0.18 -3.69
N GLY A 130 -13.01 0.93 -3.82
CA GLY A 130 -12.91 2.27 -3.23
C GLY A 130 -13.88 3.29 -3.83
N ASP A 131 -14.29 4.28 -3.04
CA ASP A 131 -15.17 5.37 -3.51
C ASP A 131 -14.51 6.24 -4.60
N LYS A 132 -13.17 6.29 -4.59
CA LYS A 132 -12.34 6.98 -5.58
C LYS A 132 -11.62 5.98 -6.50
N ALA A 133 -12.11 4.74 -6.57
CA ALA A 133 -11.43 3.69 -7.29
C ALA A 133 -11.27 4.03 -8.78
N PRO A 134 -10.08 3.81 -9.36
CA PRO A 134 -9.88 3.88 -10.80
C PRO A 134 -10.70 2.81 -11.52
N ALA A 135 -10.95 2.99 -12.81
CA ALA A 135 -11.74 2.05 -13.61
C ALA A 135 -11.16 0.63 -13.61
N GLU A 136 -9.83 0.50 -13.52
CA GLU A 136 -9.11 -0.77 -13.43
C GLU A 136 -9.52 -1.59 -12.21
N ASP A 137 -9.81 -0.97 -11.07
CA ASP A 137 -10.19 -1.66 -9.84
C ASP A 137 -11.63 -2.20 -9.96
N VAL A 138 -12.52 -1.47 -10.62
CA VAL A 138 -13.89 -1.93 -10.92
C VAL A 138 -13.87 -3.10 -11.89
N VAL A 139 -13.05 -3.04 -12.94
CA VAL A 139 -12.86 -4.17 -13.86
C VAL A 139 -12.27 -5.38 -13.13
N SER A 140 -11.31 -5.15 -12.23
CA SER A 140 -10.71 -6.19 -11.40
C SER A 140 -11.74 -6.91 -10.51
N ALA A 141 -12.70 -6.16 -9.96
CA ALA A 141 -13.82 -6.73 -9.21
C ALA A 141 -14.69 -7.66 -10.07
N ILE A 142 -14.96 -7.26 -11.32
CA ILE A 142 -15.73 -8.07 -12.29
C ILE A 142 -14.96 -9.34 -12.66
N ASP A 143 -13.65 -9.23 -12.90
CA ASP A 143 -12.80 -10.37 -13.27
C ASP A 143 -12.80 -11.44 -12.16
N ILE A 144 -12.60 -11.02 -10.91
CA ILE A 144 -12.65 -11.91 -9.74
C ILE A 144 -14.05 -12.51 -9.59
N ALA A 145 -15.11 -11.69 -9.62
CA ALA A 145 -16.47 -12.19 -9.50
C ALA A 145 -16.82 -13.22 -10.58
N THR A 146 -16.46 -12.94 -11.84
CA THR A 146 -16.71 -13.82 -12.98
C THR A 146 -15.96 -15.14 -12.87
N SER A 147 -14.72 -15.11 -12.38
CA SER A 147 -13.96 -16.33 -12.09
C SER A 147 -14.69 -17.18 -11.04
N LEU A 148 -15.08 -16.58 -9.91
CA LEU A 148 -15.77 -17.29 -8.82
C LEU A 148 -17.15 -17.83 -9.23
N GLN A 149 -17.85 -17.17 -10.15
CA GLN A 149 -19.12 -17.66 -10.70
C GLN A 149 -18.99 -19.03 -11.39
N HIS A 150 -17.81 -19.34 -11.95
CA HIS A 150 -17.53 -20.57 -12.71
C HIS A 150 -16.57 -21.51 -11.98
N ASP A 151 -16.24 -21.23 -10.72
CA ASP A 151 -15.28 -22.02 -9.95
C ASP A 151 -15.83 -23.43 -9.66
N LYS A 152 -15.08 -24.46 -10.07
CA LYS A 152 -15.51 -25.86 -9.95
C LYS A 152 -15.56 -26.33 -8.50
N LYS A 153 -14.68 -25.83 -7.62
CA LYS A 153 -14.68 -26.19 -6.20
C LYS A 153 -15.93 -25.65 -5.53
N LEU A 154 -16.28 -24.39 -5.80
CA LEU A 154 -17.52 -23.76 -5.31
C LEU A 154 -18.76 -24.47 -5.84
N LEU A 155 -18.83 -24.74 -7.15
CA LEU A 155 -19.97 -25.45 -7.75
C LEU A 155 -20.18 -26.82 -7.07
N LYS A 156 -19.12 -27.59 -6.88
CA LYS A 156 -19.17 -28.90 -6.22
C LYS A 156 -19.65 -28.81 -4.77
N ILE A 157 -19.14 -27.87 -3.98
CA ILE A 157 -19.51 -27.72 -2.56
C ILE A 157 -20.97 -27.24 -2.44
N LEU A 158 -21.41 -26.37 -3.34
CA LEU A 158 -22.77 -25.83 -3.37
C LEU A 158 -23.78 -26.77 -4.04
N GLY A 159 -23.36 -27.95 -4.50
CA GLY A 159 -24.23 -28.95 -5.14
C GLY A 159 -24.77 -28.52 -6.51
N LYS A 160 -24.07 -27.61 -7.21
CA LYS A 160 -24.42 -27.09 -8.53
C LYS A 160 -23.75 -27.89 -9.64
N LYS A 161 -24.38 -27.98 -10.82
CA LYS A 161 -23.78 -28.57 -12.02
C LYS A 161 -22.79 -27.61 -12.69
N ASP A 162 -21.88 -28.14 -13.49
CA ASP A 162 -20.88 -27.34 -14.24
C ASP A 162 -21.48 -26.29 -15.19
N SER A 163 -22.72 -26.49 -15.63
CA SER A 163 -23.46 -25.55 -16.47
C SER A 163 -24.15 -24.42 -15.68
N GLU A 164 -24.17 -24.51 -14.36
CA GLU A 164 -24.77 -23.50 -13.48
C GLU A 164 -23.73 -22.50 -13.03
N LYS A 165 -24.20 -21.34 -12.57
CA LYS A 165 -23.35 -20.31 -11.97
C LYS A 165 -23.56 -20.26 -10.48
N VAL A 166 -22.48 -19.94 -9.79
CA VAL A 166 -22.52 -19.54 -8.40
C VAL A 166 -23.02 -18.10 -8.32
N GLU A 167 -23.99 -17.82 -7.46
CA GLU A 167 -24.45 -16.45 -7.25
C GLU A 167 -23.41 -15.69 -6.43
N ILE A 168 -22.76 -14.72 -7.08
CA ILE A 168 -21.86 -13.76 -6.43
C ILE A 168 -22.60 -12.44 -6.32
N GLY A 169 -22.62 -11.85 -5.12
CA GLY A 169 -23.20 -10.51 -4.92
C GLY A 169 -22.51 -9.45 -5.78
N THR A 170 -23.20 -8.33 -6.01
CA THR A 170 -22.59 -7.18 -6.69
C THR A 170 -21.47 -6.59 -5.82
N ALA A 171 -20.42 -6.07 -6.47
CA ALA A 171 -19.46 -5.25 -5.76
C ALA A 171 -20.15 -4.01 -5.18
N VAL A 172 -19.73 -3.61 -3.98
CA VAL A 172 -20.22 -2.43 -3.28
C VAL A 172 -19.09 -1.41 -3.13
N LEU A 173 -19.45 -0.16 -2.93
CA LEU A 173 -18.51 0.90 -2.60
C LEU A 173 -18.02 0.76 -1.15
N ALA A 174 -16.81 1.24 -0.90
CA ALA A 174 -16.22 1.23 0.43
C ALA A 174 -17.08 2.00 1.45
N SER A 175 -17.74 3.09 1.03
CA SER A 175 -18.69 3.84 1.87
C SER A 175 -19.98 3.07 2.23
N GLU A 176 -20.30 1.98 1.53
CA GLU A 176 -21.45 1.12 1.87
C GLU A 176 -21.11 0.06 2.93
N VAL A 177 -19.84 -0.06 3.30
CA VAL A 177 -19.36 -0.97 4.35
C VAL A 177 -19.19 -0.19 5.65
N ASP A 178 -20.04 -0.46 6.62
CA ASP A 178 -20.07 0.25 7.90
C ASP A 178 -19.05 -0.29 8.93
N ASP A 179 -18.76 -1.58 8.90
CA ASP A 179 -17.81 -2.26 9.81
C ASP A 179 -17.19 -3.49 9.12
N VAL A 180 -15.87 -3.44 8.88
CA VAL A 180 -15.13 -4.52 8.22
C VAL A 180 -15.14 -5.84 9.00
N SER A 181 -15.45 -5.81 10.30
CA SER A 181 -15.55 -6.99 11.16
C SER A 181 -16.89 -7.73 11.05
N LYS A 182 -17.87 -7.19 10.31
CA LYS A 182 -19.19 -7.82 10.10
C LYS A 182 -19.24 -8.71 8.85
N HIS A 183 -18.36 -8.46 7.88
CA HIS A 183 -18.40 -9.10 6.57
C HIS A 183 -17.10 -9.86 6.29
N ASN A 184 -17.19 -10.94 5.50
CA ASN A 184 -15.98 -11.40 4.83
C ASN A 184 -15.79 -10.55 3.57
N ILE A 185 -14.58 -10.07 3.33
CA ILE A 185 -14.34 -9.02 2.35
C ILE A 185 -13.29 -9.45 1.32
N ILE A 186 -13.51 -9.16 0.05
CA ILE A 186 -12.45 -9.04 -0.95
C ILE A 186 -12.33 -7.55 -1.26
N SER A 187 -11.34 -6.88 -0.68
CA SER A 187 -11.10 -5.46 -0.86
C SER A 187 -10.14 -5.26 -2.02
N ILE A 188 -10.55 -4.46 -2.99
CA ILE A 188 -9.80 -4.19 -4.21
C ILE A 188 -9.43 -2.72 -4.25
N GLY A 189 -8.17 -2.45 -4.55
CA GLY A 189 -7.61 -1.10 -4.63
C GLY A 189 -6.71 -0.78 -3.44
N ASN A 190 -5.91 0.27 -3.61
CA ASN A 190 -4.98 0.72 -2.58
C ASN A 190 -5.72 1.46 -1.45
N PRO A 191 -5.06 1.66 -0.28
CA PRO A 191 -5.66 2.36 0.85
C PRO A 191 -6.03 3.83 0.59
N CYS A 192 -5.49 4.51 -0.42
CA CYS A 192 -5.76 5.92 -0.70
C CYS A 192 -7.09 6.11 -1.43
N ASP A 193 -7.46 5.13 -2.27
CA ASP A 193 -8.71 5.15 -3.03
C ASP A 193 -9.81 4.37 -2.32
N ASN A 194 -9.43 3.43 -1.43
CA ASN A 194 -10.32 2.52 -0.73
C ASN A 194 -10.14 2.59 0.81
N PRO A 195 -11.03 3.29 1.54
CA PRO A 195 -10.93 3.41 3.01
C PRO A 195 -11.11 2.06 3.73
N VAL A 196 -11.83 1.10 3.15
CA VAL A 196 -11.95 -0.26 3.71
C VAL A 196 -10.61 -0.98 3.64
N THR A 197 -9.84 -0.80 2.57
CA THR A 197 -8.47 -1.35 2.49
C THR A 197 -7.57 -0.71 3.55
N ALA A 198 -7.67 0.61 3.76
CA ALA A 198 -6.91 1.30 4.81
C ALA A 198 -7.21 0.75 6.20
N GLU A 199 -8.49 0.54 6.53
CA GLU A 199 -8.94 -0.04 7.80
C GLU A 199 -8.41 -1.46 8.00
N ILE A 200 -8.48 -2.32 6.96
CA ILE A 200 -8.00 -3.71 7.03
C ILE A 200 -6.48 -3.76 7.25
N LEU A 201 -5.72 -2.89 6.57
CA LEU A 201 -4.27 -2.82 6.73
C LEU A 201 -3.83 -2.12 8.02
N GLY A 202 -4.72 -1.36 8.66
CA GLY A 202 -4.39 -0.54 9.82
C GLY A 202 -3.47 0.63 9.47
N VAL A 203 -3.63 1.21 8.27
CA VAL A 203 -2.86 2.36 7.78
C VAL A 203 -3.77 3.59 7.62
N PRO A 204 -3.22 4.81 7.65
CA PRO A 204 -4.01 6.01 7.34
C PRO A 204 -4.58 5.98 5.92
N HIS A 205 -5.73 6.62 5.71
CA HIS A 205 -6.34 6.74 4.37
C HIS A 205 -5.72 7.88 3.55
N GLU A 206 -4.99 8.78 4.22
CA GLU A 206 -4.42 9.98 3.63
C GLU A 206 -3.07 9.71 2.94
N TYR A 207 -2.88 10.37 1.81
CA TYR A 207 -1.62 10.34 1.07
C TYR A 207 -0.54 11.18 1.80
N PRO A 208 0.73 10.74 1.84
CA PRO A 208 1.28 9.50 1.24
C PRO A 208 1.23 8.27 2.15
N GLN A 209 0.78 8.40 3.40
CA GLN A 209 0.84 7.33 4.41
C GLN A 209 0.03 6.09 4.02
N CYS A 210 -1.05 6.28 3.26
CA CYS A 210 -1.86 5.20 2.69
C CYS A 210 -1.09 4.25 1.77
N LEU A 211 0.00 4.70 1.13
CA LEU A 211 0.86 3.85 0.30
C LEU A 211 2.09 3.30 1.04
N ALA A 212 2.19 3.50 2.35
CA ALA A 212 3.32 2.99 3.11
C ALA A 212 3.42 1.45 2.98
N GLY A 213 4.53 0.98 2.40
CA GLY A 213 4.79 -0.45 2.18
C GLY A 213 4.29 -1.00 0.83
N PHE A 214 3.81 -0.15 -0.07
CA PHE A 214 3.58 -0.48 -1.46
C PHE A 214 4.81 -0.11 -2.31
N GLU A 215 5.15 -0.98 -3.26
CA GLU A 215 6.25 -0.79 -4.20
C GLU A 215 5.69 -0.75 -5.63
N GLU A 216 6.26 0.09 -6.48
CA GLU A 216 5.85 0.18 -7.88
C GLU A 216 6.19 -1.11 -8.63
N GLY A 217 5.25 -1.61 -9.44
CA GLY A 217 5.37 -2.87 -10.16
C GLY A 217 5.04 -4.10 -9.31
N VAL A 218 4.68 -3.93 -8.03
CA VAL A 218 4.36 -5.03 -7.12
C VAL A 218 2.88 -5.02 -6.75
N GLY A 219 2.22 -6.14 -7.04
CA GLY A 219 0.86 -6.41 -6.60
C GLY A 219 0.84 -7.20 -5.28
N MET A 220 -0.02 -6.79 -4.34
CA MET A 220 -0.25 -7.46 -3.08
C MET A 220 -1.56 -8.25 -3.11
N ILE A 221 -1.50 -9.52 -2.73
CA ILE A 221 -2.67 -10.34 -2.39
C ILE A 221 -2.42 -10.89 -1.00
N LYS A 222 -3.21 -10.47 -0.01
CA LYS A 222 -2.96 -10.88 1.38
C LYS A 222 -4.24 -11.07 2.17
N LEU A 223 -4.28 -12.17 2.90
CA LEU A 223 -5.38 -12.54 3.79
C LEU A 223 -5.17 -11.93 5.19
N TYR A 224 -6.22 -11.31 5.71
CA TYR A 224 -6.29 -10.69 7.03
C TYR A 224 -7.48 -11.25 7.80
N SER A 225 -7.41 -11.19 9.13
CA SER A 225 -8.60 -11.36 9.96
C SER A 225 -9.12 -9.99 10.39
N THR A 226 -10.39 -9.71 10.11
CA THR A 226 -11.03 -8.44 10.45
C THR A 226 -11.72 -8.47 11.82
N GLY A 227 -11.51 -9.54 12.60
CA GLY A 227 -12.14 -9.74 13.90
C GLY A 227 -13.45 -10.52 13.83
N LYS A 228 -13.98 -10.92 15.00
CA LYS A 228 -15.24 -11.70 15.14
C LYS A 228 -15.35 -12.98 14.27
N GLY A 229 -14.21 -13.54 13.86
CA GLY A 229 -14.15 -14.72 12.98
C GLY A 229 -14.35 -14.40 11.50
N LYS A 230 -14.31 -13.13 11.11
CA LYS A 230 -14.34 -12.69 9.72
C LYS A 230 -12.93 -12.50 9.16
N ILE A 231 -12.86 -12.61 7.84
CA ILE A 231 -11.62 -12.54 7.07
C ILE A 231 -11.75 -11.53 5.93
N ALA A 232 -10.63 -10.94 5.53
CA ALA A 232 -10.56 -10.09 4.36
C ALA A 232 -9.35 -10.44 3.51
N ILE A 233 -9.54 -10.49 2.20
CA ILE A 233 -8.45 -10.52 1.23
C ILE A 233 -8.29 -9.10 0.70
N VAL A 234 -7.08 -8.56 0.82
CA VAL A 234 -6.70 -7.31 0.16
C VAL A 234 -6.01 -7.64 -1.15
N VAL A 235 -6.49 -7.03 -2.23
CA VAL A 235 -5.92 -7.08 -3.56
C VAL A 235 -5.60 -5.65 -3.98
N ALA A 236 -4.31 -5.29 -3.90
CA ALA A 236 -3.90 -3.90 -4.06
C ALA A 236 -2.50 -3.81 -4.65
N GLY A 237 -2.25 -2.84 -5.53
CA GLY A 237 -0.92 -2.43 -5.95
C GLY A 237 -0.70 -0.94 -5.66
N LEU A 238 0.52 -0.44 -5.90
CA LEU A 238 0.80 0.99 -5.76
C LEU A 238 -0.03 1.82 -6.75
N ASN A 239 -0.17 1.34 -7.99
CA ASN A 239 -0.94 1.96 -9.05
C ASN A 239 -2.07 1.03 -9.55
N PRO A 240 -3.04 1.54 -10.35
CA PRO A 240 -4.19 0.76 -10.81
C PRO A 240 -3.80 -0.47 -11.64
N LEU A 241 -2.70 -0.39 -12.40
CA LEU A 241 -2.21 -1.49 -13.22
C LEU A 241 -1.66 -2.63 -12.37
N ASP A 242 -0.98 -2.32 -11.26
CA ASP A 242 -0.45 -3.31 -10.32
C ASP A 242 -1.58 -4.00 -9.55
N THR A 243 -2.62 -3.24 -9.13
CA THR A 243 -3.85 -3.83 -8.57
C THR A 243 -4.50 -4.80 -9.55
N LYS A 244 -4.64 -4.40 -10.83
CA LYS A 244 -5.23 -5.25 -11.86
C LYS A 244 -4.44 -6.53 -12.11
N ARG A 245 -3.11 -6.46 -12.07
CA ARG A 245 -2.23 -7.64 -12.17
C ARG A 245 -2.43 -8.58 -10.98
N ALA A 246 -2.49 -8.05 -9.76
CA ALA A 246 -2.79 -8.83 -8.56
C ALA A 246 -4.17 -9.49 -8.64
N ALA A 247 -5.19 -8.75 -9.04
CA ALA A 247 -6.54 -9.27 -9.20
C ALA A 247 -6.62 -10.40 -10.23
N ARG A 248 -5.86 -10.29 -11.33
CA ARG A 248 -5.76 -11.36 -12.32
C ARG A 248 -5.14 -12.64 -11.75
N VAL A 249 -4.13 -12.52 -10.90
CA VAL A 249 -3.55 -13.69 -10.22
C VAL A 249 -4.57 -14.33 -9.28
N LEU A 250 -5.31 -13.54 -8.50
CA LEU A 250 -6.36 -14.07 -7.63
C LEU A 250 -7.51 -14.70 -8.43
N ALA A 251 -7.92 -14.09 -9.54
CA ALA A 251 -8.96 -14.63 -10.42
C ALA A 251 -8.52 -15.95 -11.07
N ASN A 252 -7.22 -16.14 -11.33
CA ASN A 252 -6.66 -17.38 -11.90
C ASN A 252 -5.87 -18.16 -10.85
N TYR A 253 -6.33 -18.17 -9.59
CA TYR A 253 -5.59 -18.77 -8.48
C TYR A 253 -5.25 -20.26 -8.69
N GLU A 254 -6.04 -20.99 -9.48
CA GLU A 254 -5.76 -22.40 -9.83
C GLU A 254 -4.41 -22.59 -10.53
N ASP A 255 -3.92 -21.58 -11.25
CA ASP A 255 -2.60 -21.61 -11.92
C ASP A 255 -1.43 -21.49 -10.93
N TYR A 256 -1.71 -21.15 -9.67
CA TYR A 256 -0.73 -20.82 -8.63
C TYR A 256 -0.92 -21.61 -7.32
N ALA A 257 -1.91 -22.51 -7.26
CA ALA A 257 -2.32 -23.27 -6.07
C ALA A 257 -1.64 -24.64 -5.93
#